data_AF-A0A962XBK9-F1
#
_entry.id   AF-A0A962XBK9-F1
#
_cell.length_a   1.000
_cell.length_b   1.000
_cell.length_c   1.000
_cell.angle_alpha   90.00
_cell.angle_beta   90.00
_cell.angle_gamma   90.00
#
_symmetry.space_group_name_H-M   'P 1'
#
loop_
_entity.id
_entity.type
_entity.pdbx_description
1 polymer ?
#
loop_
_entity_poly.entity_id
_entity_poly.type
_entity_poly.pdbx_seq_one_letter_code
_entity_poly.pdbx_strand_id
1 'polypeptide(L)'
;VYGRDLTLLRQWTGLTIAECGYLLGLTAPRFHEYQNRPDELLGDPAVALLVWALLRYPEAHYLPVFPEPAEVYPAYASALEQSTAIQSDPEGAFALLMGQPRSTGPRWLSGVDTPRQTVHPPLRRLLLAFQRFLATRGVAGFEAFVERARFEARVRGLDLDAPTLKTWVRRAARRDVSLVDAPRGGAFQPWPPPRLRFSPHPPVPVAVRQAVARRHATRRLATRRAAGGAPRSAD
;
A
#
# COMPACT_ATOMS: atom_id res chain seq x y z
N VAL A 1 -20.44 25.65 -10.68
CA VAL A 1 -19.51 24.85 -9.84
C VAL A 1 -18.88 25.78 -8.83
N TYR A 2 -18.99 25.41 -7.56
CA TYR A 2 -18.59 26.20 -6.39
C TYR A 2 -17.46 25.51 -5.62
N GLY A 3 -16.84 26.21 -4.68
CA GLY A 3 -15.80 25.66 -3.80
C GLY A 3 -16.20 24.33 -3.11
N ARG A 4 -17.46 24.18 -2.69
CA ARG A 4 -17.99 22.95 -2.07
C ARG A 4 -17.96 21.73 -2.99
N ASP A 5 -18.03 21.93 -4.31
CA ASP A 5 -18.03 20.82 -5.28
C ASP A 5 -16.66 20.12 -5.32
N LEU A 6 -15.57 20.82 -4.97
CA LEU A 6 -14.23 20.21 -4.82
C LEU A 6 -14.17 19.24 -3.64
N THR A 7 -14.85 19.58 -2.54
CA THR A 7 -14.95 18.70 -1.37
C THR A 7 -15.76 17.45 -1.72
N LEU A 8 -16.86 17.60 -2.48
CA LEU A 8 -17.65 16.48 -2.95
C LEU A 8 -16.86 15.58 -3.91
N LEU A 9 -16.14 16.16 -4.87
CA LEU A 9 -15.25 15.43 -5.78
C LEU A 9 -14.18 14.63 -5.02
N ARG A 10 -13.56 15.24 -4.02
CA ARG A 10 -12.55 14.58 -3.18
C ARG A 10 -13.14 13.40 -2.40
N GLN A 11 -14.33 13.57 -1.82
CA GLN A 11 -15.00 12.50 -1.08
C GLN A 11 -15.40 11.35 -2.00
N TRP A 12 -15.92 11.67 -3.19
CA TRP A 12 -16.33 10.68 -4.18
C TRP A 12 -15.14 9.87 -4.70
N THR A 13 -14.02 10.54 -5.01
CA THR A 13 -12.81 9.88 -5.51
C THR A 13 -11.96 9.22 -4.42
N GLY A 14 -12.13 9.62 -3.16
CA GLY A 14 -11.28 9.18 -2.05
C GLY A 14 -9.82 9.66 -2.15
N LEU A 15 -9.57 10.70 -2.95
CA LEU A 15 -8.24 11.26 -3.19
C LEU A 15 -7.80 12.21 -2.07
N THR A 16 -6.49 12.35 -1.92
CA THR A 16 -5.91 13.42 -1.11
C THR A 16 -5.98 14.77 -1.84
N ILE A 17 -5.80 15.87 -1.10
CA ILE A 17 -5.78 17.22 -1.70
C ILE A 17 -4.70 17.34 -2.77
N ALA A 18 -3.52 16.76 -2.55
CA ALA A 18 -2.44 16.76 -3.53
C ALA A 18 -2.83 16.04 -4.83
N GLU A 19 -3.58 14.95 -4.71
CA GLU A 19 -4.06 14.17 -5.85
C GLU A 19 -5.21 14.86 -6.59
N CYS A 20 -6.12 15.50 -5.86
CA CYS A 20 -7.11 16.38 -6.48
C CYS A 20 -6.43 17.57 -7.17
N GLY A 21 -5.34 18.11 -6.61
CA GLY A 21 -4.51 19.12 -7.24
C GLY A 21 -3.95 18.64 -8.57
N TYR A 22 -3.33 17.46 -8.59
CA TYR A 22 -2.86 16.82 -9.83
C TYR A 22 -3.99 16.61 -10.84
N LEU A 23 -5.15 16.10 -10.41
CA LEU A 23 -6.33 15.84 -11.24
C LEU A 23 -6.91 17.12 -11.87
N LEU A 24 -6.81 18.25 -11.17
CA LEU A 24 -7.43 19.51 -11.57
C LEU A 24 -6.43 20.52 -12.14
N GLY A 25 -5.13 20.19 -12.20
CA GLY A 25 -4.08 21.15 -12.55
C GLY A 25 -3.93 22.29 -11.54
N LEU A 26 -4.31 22.06 -10.28
CA LEU A 26 -4.27 23.05 -9.20
C LEU A 26 -3.10 22.81 -8.25
N THR A 27 -2.54 23.89 -7.71
CA THR A 27 -1.65 23.81 -6.57
C THR A 27 -2.46 23.54 -5.29
N ALA A 28 -1.83 22.92 -4.28
CA ALA A 28 -2.49 22.68 -3.00
C ALA A 28 -3.02 23.97 -2.31
N PRO A 29 -2.28 25.10 -2.30
CA PRO A 29 -2.80 26.36 -1.78
C PRO A 29 -4.06 26.83 -2.51
N ARG A 30 -4.10 26.72 -3.85
CA ARG A 30 -5.27 27.11 -4.63
C ARG A 30 -6.48 26.22 -4.35
N PHE A 31 -6.26 24.92 -4.14
CA PHE A 31 -7.30 24.01 -3.71
C PHE A 31 -7.87 24.42 -2.33
N HIS A 32 -7.00 24.73 -1.37
CA HIS A 32 -7.42 25.21 -0.04
C HIS A 32 -8.19 26.53 -0.09
N GLU A 33 -7.77 27.48 -0.95
CA GLU A 33 -8.48 28.74 -1.14
C GLU A 33 -9.94 28.50 -1.53
N TYR A 34 -10.20 27.62 -2.50
CA TYR A 34 -11.57 27.27 -2.90
C TYR A 34 -12.34 26.52 -1.80
N GLN A 35 -11.68 25.67 -1.01
CA GLN A 35 -12.35 25.02 0.13
C GLN A 35 -12.78 26.01 1.21
N ASN A 36 -12.00 27.07 1.42
CA ASN A 36 -12.30 28.12 2.40
C ASN A 36 -13.40 29.09 1.91
N ARG A 37 -13.80 28.99 0.64
CA ARG A 37 -14.86 29.78 0.01
C ARG A 37 -15.90 28.86 -0.66
N PRO A 38 -16.59 28.02 0.14
CA PRO A 38 -17.39 26.90 -0.39
C PRO A 38 -18.57 27.33 -1.25
N ASP A 39 -19.09 28.54 -1.03
CA ASP A 39 -20.26 29.09 -1.71
C ASP A 39 -19.89 30.09 -2.82
N GLU A 40 -18.61 30.26 -3.12
CA GLU A 40 -18.13 31.05 -4.24
C GLU A 40 -17.88 30.18 -5.47
N LEU A 41 -18.11 30.76 -6.66
CA LEU A 41 -17.77 30.12 -7.92
C LEU A 41 -16.26 29.93 -8.02
N LEU A 42 -15.84 28.81 -8.62
CA LEU A 42 -14.43 28.63 -8.96
C LEU A 42 -14.03 29.71 -9.97
N GLY A 43 -12.94 30.43 -9.67
CA GLY A 43 -12.50 31.56 -10.48
C GLY A 43 -11.93 31.17 -11.85
N ASP A 44 -11.58 29.89 -12.05
CA ASP A 44 -11.11 29.36 -13.34
C ASP A 44 -12.23 28.55 -14.02
N PRO A 45 -12.76 28.99 -15.17
CA PRO A 45 -13.81 28.29 -15.90
C PRO A 45 -13.41 26.88 -16.38
N ALA A 46 -12.15 26.63 -16.74
CA ALA A 46 -11.70 25.31 -17.17
C ALA A 46 -11.73 24.31 -16.01
N VAL A 47 -11.31 24.74 -14.82
CA VAL A 47 -11.40 23.95 -13.58
C VAL A 47 -12.86 23.70 -13.22
N ALA A 48 -13.72 24.72 -13.33
CA ALA A 48 -15.15 24.58 -13.09
C ALA A 48 -15.80 23.53 -14.01
N LEU A 49 -15.52 23.60 -15.32
CA LEU A 49 -16.03 22.63 -16.29
C LEU A 49 -15.50 21.22 -16.05
N LEU A 50 -14.22 21.09 -15.69
CA LEU A 50 -13.62 19.79 -15.37
C LEU A 50 -14.25 19.16 -14.12
N VAL A 51 -14.44 19.92 -13.05
CA VAL A 51 -15.12 19.43 -11.83
C VAL A 51 -16.56 19.03 -12.14
N TRP A 52 -17.30 19.84 -12.91
CA TRP A 52 -18.64 19.48 -13.36
C TRP A 52 -18.65 18.16 -14.14
N ALA A 53 -17.74 18.03 -15.11
CA ALA A 53 -17.66 16.83 -15.96
C ALA A 53 -17.35 15.58 -15.12
N LEU A 54 -16.39 15.64 -14.20
CA LEU A 54 -16.02 14.50 -13.35
C LEU A 54 -17.11 14.11 -12.36
N LEU A 55 -17.90 15.07 -11.87
CA LEU A 55 -19.03 14.80 -10.97
C LEU A 55 -20.25 14.24 -11.71
N ARG A 56 -20.48 14.68 -12.95
CA ARG A 56 -21.64 14.28 -13.75
C ARG A 56 -21.42 13.00 -14.54
N TYR A 57 -20.19 12.79 -15.02
CA TYR A 57 -19.75 11.70 -15.88
C TYR A 57 -18.57 11.00 -15.20
N PRO A 58 -18.81 10.19 -14.15
CA PRO A 58 -17.75 9.53 -13.40
C PRO A 58 -16.87 8.61 -14.25
N GLU A 59 -17.39 8.10 -15.37
CA GLU A 59 -16.68 7.32 -16.38
C GLU A 59 -15.62 8.13 -17.15
N ALA A 60 -15.74 9.46 -17.18
CA ALA A 60 -14.74 10.35 -17.77
C ALA A 60 -13.50 10.54 -16.86
N HIS A 61 -13.52 9.94 -15.66
CA HIS A 61 -12.39 9.96 -14.75
C HIS A 61 -11.19 9.20 -15.35
N TYR A 62 -10.06 9.90 -15.49
CA TYR A 62 -8.87 9.39 -16.16
C TYR A 62 -7.78 8.90 -15.21
N LEU A 63 -7.93 9.01 -13.89
CA LEU A 63 -6.98 8.37 -12.98
C LEU A 63 -7.15 6.86 -13.02
N PRO A 64 -6.05 6.10 -12.97
CA PRO A 64 -6.15 4.66 -12.89
C PRO A 64 -6.88 4.27 -11.60
N VAL A 65 -7.72 3.24 -11.70
CA VAL A 65 -8.22 2.55 -10.53
C VAL A 65 -7.02 1.88 -9.85
N PHE A 66 -6.65 2.38 -8.68
CA PHE A 66 -5.55 1.81 -7.91
C PHE A 66 -6.02 0.55 -7.19
N PRO A 67 -5.33 -0.59 -7.34
CA PRO A 67 -5.71 -1.83 -6.69
C PRO A 67 -5.44 -1.75 -5.18
N GLU A 68 -6.29 -2.43 -4.42
CA GLU A 68 -6.07 -2.73 -3.02
C GLU A 68 -5.00 -3.83 -2.86
N PRO A 69 -4.30 -3.91 -1.72
CA PRO A 69 -3.30 -4.96 -1.50
C PRO A 69 -3.84 -6.38 -1.71
N ALA A 70 -5.09 -6.62 -1.31
CA ALA A 70 -5.78 -7.90 -1.48
C ALA A 70 -6.01 -8.29 -2.96
N GLU A 71 -6.15 -7.31 -3.85
CA GLU A 71 -6.32 -7.53 -5.30
C GLU A 71 -5.00 -7.88 -5.99
N VAL A 72 -3.87 -7.37 -5.48
CA VAL A 72 -2.53 -7.65 -6.01
C VAL A 72 -1.95 -8.96 -5.47
N TYR A 73 -2.32 -9.35 -4.25
CA TYR A 73 -1.73 -10.49 -3.55
C TYR A 73 -1.77 -11.83 -4.30
N PRO A 74 -2.86 -12.24 -4.98
CA PRO A 74 -2.89 -13.52 -5.70
C PRO A 74 -1.83 -13.60 -6.82
N ALA A 75 -1.62 -12.52 -7.56
CA ALA A 75 -0.59 -12.46 -8.60
C ALA A 75 0.82 -12.52 -7.99
N TYR A 76 1.04 -11.82 -6.87
CA TYR A 76 2.28 -11.93 -6.10
C TYR A 76 2.54 -13.36 -5.63
N ALA A 77 1.53 -14.01 -5.04
CA ALA A 77 1.65 -15.36 -4.52
C ALA A 77 1.97 -16.37 -5.63
N SER A 78 1.31 -16.24 -6.79
CA SER A 78 1.61 -17.06 -7.96
C SER A 78 3.06 -16.87 -8.46
N ALA A 79 3.53 -15.62 -8.53
CA ALA A 79 4.90 -15.33 -8.94
C ALA A 79 5.93 -15.85 -7.92
N LEU A 80 5.64 -15.72 -6.62
CA LEU A 80 6.48 -16.25 -5.54
C LEU A 80 6.60 -17.77 -5.62
N GLU A 81 5.49 -18.49 -5.88
CA GLU A 81 5.49 -19.95 -6.03
C GLU A 81 6.43 -20.42 -7.16
N GLN A 82 6.44 -19.69 -8.28
CA GLN A 82 7.25 -20.00 -9.45
C GLN A 82 8.71 -19.51 -9.34
N SER A 83 8.98 -18.57 -8.43
CA SER A 83 10.33 -18.05 -8.19
C SER A 83 11.22 -19.07 -7.46
N THR A 84 12.52 -18.81 -7.46
CA THR A 84 13.48 -19.54 -6.62
C THR A 84 13.48 -19.08 -5.16
N ALA A 85 12.82 -17.95 -4.85
CA ALA A 85 12.82 -17.36 -3.53
C ALA A 85 11.99 -18.17 -2.53
N ILE A 86 12.53 -18.35 -1.32
CA ILE A 86 11.85 -19.09 -0.24
C ILE A 86 11.48 -18.12 0.88
N GLN A 87 10.18 -17.85 1.03
CA GLN A 87 9.64 -17.01 2.09
C GLN A 87 8.83 -17.84 3.09
N SER A 88 9.14 -17.74 4.39
CA SER A 88 8.37 -18.41 5.46
C SER A 88 7.07 -17.71 5.83
N ASP A 89 7.01 -16.42 5.55
CA ASP A 89 5.90 -15.53 5.86
C ASP A 89 5.58 -14.75 4.58
N PRO A 90 4.86 -15.38 3.62
CA PRO A 90 4.57 -14.76 2.32
C PRO A 90 3.76 -13.47 2.44
N GLU A 91 2.84 -13.41 3.43
CA GLU A 91 1.97 -12.25 3.67
C GLU A 91 2.75 -11.07 4.25
N GLY A 92 3.58 -11.30 5.27
CA GLY A 92 4.43 -10.25 5.80
C GLY A 92 5.54 -9.85 4.84
N ALA A 93 6.08 -10.80 4.04
CA ALA A 93 7.03 -10.49 2.97
C ALA A 93 6.40 -9.60 1.89
N PHE A 94 5.14 -9.83 1.52
CA PHE A 94 4.41 -8.96 0.60
C PHE A 94 4.31 -7.52 1.15
N ALA A 95 3.88 -7.36 2.40
CA ALA A 95 3.83 -6.04 3.02
C ALA A 95 5.21 -5.36 3.08
N LEU A 96 6.26 -6.13 3.39
CA LEU A 96 7.62 -5.62 3.42
C LEU A 96 8.11 -5.19 2.03
N LEU A 97 7.86 -5.94 0.97
CA LEU A 97 8.18 -5.53 -0.40
C LEU A 97 7.47 -4.23 -0.80
N MET A 98 6.30 -3.96 -0.22
CA MET A 98 5.53 -2.74 -0.41
C MET A 98 5.95 -1.59 0.54
N GLY A 99 7.09 -1.70 1.20
CA GLY A 99 7.60 -0.66 2.10
C GLY A 99 6.89 -0.60 3.46
N GLN A 100 6.06 -1.58 3.80
CA GLN A 100 5.28 -1.61 5.03
C GLN A 100 5.83 -2.60 6.06
N PRO A 101 5.46 -2.47 7.36
CA PRO A 101 5.77 -3.49 8.35
C PRO A 101 5.17 -4.86 7.99
N ARG A 102 5.89 -5.95 8.30
CA ARG A 102 5.42 -7.33 8.05
C ARG A 102 4.06 -7.62 8.70
N SER A 103 3.79 -7.05 9.87
CA SER A 103 2.52 -7.19 10.59
C SER A 103 1.31 -6.65 9.83
N THR A 104 1.52 -5.80 8.84
CA THR A 104 0.44 -5.21 8.03
C THR A 104 -0.13 -6.20 7.02
N GLY A 105 0.68 -7.15 6.52
CA GLY A 105 0.28 -8.11 5.50
C GLY A 105 -0.97 -8.92 5.88
N PRO A 106 -0.94 -9.64 7.02
CA PRO A 106 -2.10 -10.41 7.47
C PRO A 106 -3.37 -9.56 7.66
N ARG A 107 -3.22 -8.30 8.09
CA ARG A 107 -4.34 -7.36 8.27
C ARG A 107 -4.98 -7.03 6.92
N TRP A 108 -4.19 -6.63 5.94
CA TRP A 108 -4.68 -6.34 4.58
C TRP A 108 -5.44 -7.51 3.96
N LEU A 109 -4.98 -8.73 4.18
CA LEU A 109 -5.56 -9.93 3.57
C LEU A 109 -6.75 -10.51 4.36
N SER A 110 -6.94 -10.08 5.60
CA SER A 110 -8.05 -10.51 6.44
C SER A 110 -9.38 -9.82 6.12
N GLY A 111 -9.35 -8.68 5.41
CA GLY A 111 -10.52 -7.83 5.17
C GLY A 111 -11.03 -7.10 6.42
N VAL A 112 -10.44 -7.36 7.60
CA VAL A 112 -10.71 -6.68 8.86
C VAL A 112 -9.83 -5.43 8.94
N ASP A 113 -10.44 -4.27 9.17
CA ASP A 113 -9.77 -2.97 9.30
C ASP A 113 -8.97 -2.49 8.09
N THR A 114 -9.48 -2.67 6.87
CA THR A 114 -9.01 -1.87 5.71
C THR A 114 -9.97 -0.72 5.42
N PRO A 115 -9.98 0.38 6.23
CA PRO A 115 -10.40 1.65 5.67
C PRO A 115 -9.50 1.91 4.46
N ARG A 116 -10.06 2.22 3.28
CA ARG A 116 -9.32 2.82 2.15
C ARG A 116 -8.39 3.97 2.57
N GLN A 117 -8.66 4.58 3.73
CA GLN A 117 -7.85 5.60 4.40
C GLN A 117 -6.52 5.10 5.01
N THR A 118 -6.22 3.80 5.08
CA THR A 118 -4.95 3.28 5.65
C THR A 118 -3.82 3.10 4.63
N VAL A 119 -4.12 3.04 3.34
CA VAL A 119 -3.11 2.87 2.28
C VAL A 119 -2.75 4.24 1.71
N HIS A 120 -1.64 4.80 2.19
CA HIS A 120 -1.18 6.12 1.74
C HIS A 120 -0.89 6.16 0.22
N PRO A 121 -0.99 7.34 -0.43
CA PRO A 121 -0.97 7.45 -1.89
C PRO A 121 0.25 6.87 -2.65
N PRO A 122 1.50 7.01 -2.16
CA PRO A 122 2.66 6.35 -2.75
C PRO A 122 2.50 4.83 -2.84
N LEU A 123 1.97 4.20 -1.79
CA LEU A 123 1.76 2.75 -1.76
C LEU A 123 0.69 2.30 -2.77
N ARG A 124 -0.41 3.05 -2.93
CA ARG A 124 -1.42 2.74 -3.96
C ARG A 124 -0.84 2.74 -5.37
N ARG A 125 0.05 3.70 -5.65
CA ARG A 125 0.79 3.77 -6.93
C ARG A 125 1.78 2.62 -7.08
N LEU A 126 2.49 2.28 -6.01
CA LEU A 126 3.41 1.14 -6.00
C LEU A 126 2.67 -0.16 -6.27
N LEU A 127 1.51 -0.38 -5.66
CA LEU A 127 0.66 -1.55 -5.90
C LEU A 127 0.21 -1.63 -7.36
N LEU A 128 -0.24 -0.53 -7.97
CA LEU A 128 -0.57 -0.48 -9.39
C LEU A 128 0.64 -0.79 -10.28
N ALA A 129 1.79 -0.19 -10.01
CA ALA A 129 3.01 -0.43 -10.78
C ALA A 129 3.46 -1.90 -10.65
N PHE A 130 3.41 -2.44 -9.44
CA PHE A 130 3.77 -3.82 -9.16
C PHE A 130 2.80 -4.80 -9.83
N GLN A 131 1.49 -4.58 -9.75
CA GLN A 131 0.50 -5.37 -10.46
C GLN A 131 0.77 -5.37 -11.98
N ARG A 132 1.10 -4.21 -12.56
CA ARG A 132 1.48 -4.12 -13.98
C ARG A 132 2.77 -4.87 -14.30
N PHE A 133 3.78 -4.82 -13.43
CA PHE A 133 4.99 -5.62 -13.62
C PHE A 133 4.71 -7.12 -13.60
N LEU A 134 3.89 -7.58 -12.65
CA LEU A 134 3.47 -8.99 -12.59
C LEU A 134 2.68 -9.40 -13.83
N ALA A 135 1.75 -8.55 -14.29
CA ALA A 135 0.95 -8.85 -15.47
C ALA A 135 1.76 -8.86 -16.78
N THR A 136 2.74 -7.97 -16.93
CA THR A 136 3.48 -7.80 -18.18
C THR A 136 4.77 -8.62 -18.27
N ARG A 137 5.38 -8.95 -17.13
CA ARG A 137 6.68 -9.62 -17.06
C ARG A 137 6.65 -10.92 -16.24
N GLY A 138 5.53 -11.25 -15.60
CA GLY A 138 5.38 -12.46 -14.79
C GLY A 138 6.43 -12.58 -13.69
N VAL A 139 7.00 -13.78 -13.55
CA VAL A 139 8.04 -14.11 -12.55
C VAL A 139 9.30 -13.27 -12.72
N ALA A 140 9.72 -12.99 -13.95
CA ALA A 140 10.91 -12.17 -14.19
C ALA A 140 10.73 -10.73 -13.67
N GLY A 141 9.51 -10.17 -13.81
CA GLY A 141 9.16 -8.87 -13.24
C GLY A 141 9.16 -8.89 -11.71
N PHE A 142 8.64 -9.97 -11.12
CA PHE A 142 8.67 -10.19 -9.69
C PHE A 142 10.12 -10.23 -9.16
N GLU A 143 10.98 -11.06 -9.75
CA GLU A 143 12.37 -11.22 -9.31
C GLU A 143 13.17 -9.92 -9.45
N ALA A 144 13.00 -9.19 -10.55
CA ALA A 144 13.61 -7.88 -10.73
C ALA A 144 13.17 -6.87 -9.67
N PHE A 145 11.88 -6.89 -9.29
CA PHE A 145 11.36 -6.04 -8.22
C PHE A 145 11.96 -6.40 -6.84
N VAL A 146 12.07 -7.69 -6.54
CA VAL A 146 12.72 -8.18 -5.31
C VAL A 146 14.19 -7.77 -5.27
N GLU A 147 14.94 -7.92 -6.36
CA GLU A 147 16.34 -7.47 -6.46
C GLU A 147 16.46 -5.96 -6.23
N ARG A 148 15.54 -5.15 -6.78
CA ARG A 148 15.53 -3.72 -6.49
C ARG A 148 15.25 -3.45 -5.01
N ALA A 149 14.31 -4.15 -4.39
CA ALA A 149 14.04 -4.01 -2.97
C ALA A 149 15.26 -4.40 -2.11
N ARG A 150 15.99 -5.46 -2.47
CA ARG A 150 17.24 -5.87 -1.82
C ARG A 150 18.29 -4.76 -1.92
N PHE A 151 18.46 -4.19 -3.11
CA PHE A 151 19.36 -3.06 -3.31
C PHE A 151 19.00 -1.87 -2.40
N GLU A 152 17.72 -1.47 -2.36
CA GLU A 152 17.25 -0.38 -1.51
C GLU A 152 17.48 -0.67 -0.01
N ALA A 153 17.27 -1.92 0.43
CA ALA A 153 17.53 -2.33 1.80
C ALA A 153 19.03 -2.20 2.14
N ARG A 154 19.91 -2.72 1.27
CA ARG A 154 21.37 -2.66 1.46
C ARG A 154 21.89 -1.22 1.57
N VAL A 155 21.40 -0.31 0.72
CA VAL A 155 21.78 1.12 0.77
C VAL A 155 21.36 1.79 2.09
N ARG A 156 20.33 1.28 2.76
CA ARG A 156 19.89 1.72 4.10
C ARG A 156 20.55 0.91 5.24
N GLY A 157 21.51 0.05 4.90
CA GLY A 157 22.16 -0.88 5.82
C GLY A 157 21.20 -1.87 6.46
N LEU A 158 20.21 -2.33 5.70
CA LEU A 158 19.25 -3.37 6.09
C LEU A 158 19.49 -4.61 5.22
N ASP A 159 19.16 -5.78 5.76
CA ASP A 159 19.11 -7.02 5.01
C ASP A 159 17.64 -7.43 4.84
N LEU A 160 17.16 -7.44 3.59
CA LEU A 160 15.76 -7.74 3.26
C LEU A 160 15.40 -9.20 3.57
N ASP A 161 16.37 -10.11 3.38
CA ASP A 161 16.18 -11.54 3.55
C ASP A 161 16.35 -11.96 5.02
N ALA A 162 16.85 -11.07 5.88
CA ALA A 162 16.98 -11.33 7.30
C ALA A 162 15.60 -11.59 7.96
N PRO A 163 15.42 -12.69 8.70
CA PRO A 163 14.16 -13.02 9.36
C PRO A 163 13.77 -12.03 10.47
N THR A 164 14.75 -11.28 10.96
CA THR A 164 14.62 -10.24 11.98
C THR A 164 14.10 -8.91 11.41
N LEU A 165 14.20 -8.67 10.10
CA LEU A 165 13.71 -7.43 9.50
C LEU A 165 12.18 -7.42 9.50
N LYS A 166 11.60 -6.58 10.36
CA LYS A 166 10.13 -6.42 10.49
C LYS A 166 9.57 -5.18 9.79
N THR A 167 10.40 -4.17 9.52
CA THR A 167 10.02 -2.91 8.89
C THR A 167 11.25 -2.22 8.29
N TRP A 168 11.05 -1.28 7.37
CA TRP A 168 12.10 -0.48 6.72
C TRP A 168 12.72 0.60 7.62
N VAL A 169 12.13 0.83 8.80
CA VAL A 169 12.65 1.78 9.78
C VAL A 169 13.68 1.09 10.67
N ARG A 170 14.91 1.60 10.69
CA ARG A 170 15.85 1.24 11.77
C ARG A 170 15.26 1.74 13.08
N ARG A 171 14.88 0.82 13.98
CA ARG A 171 14.77 1.20 15.39
C ARG A 171 16.17 1.55 15.84
N ALA A 172 16.46 2.85 15.95
CA ALA A 172 17.55 3.28 16.81
C ALA A 172 17.32 2.61 18.17
N ALA A 173 18.35 1.94 18.71
CA ALA A 173 18.31 1.52 20.10
C ALA A 173 17.89 2.76 20.91
N ARG A 174 16.82 2.62 21.71
CA ARG A 174 16.29 3.74 22.50
C ARG A 174 17.47 4.35 23.26
N ARG A 175 17.86 5.58 22.91
CA ARG A 175 18.44 6.46 23.91
C ARG A 175 17.27 6.85 24.79
N ASP A 176 17.28 6.38 26.04
CA ASP A 176 16.45 6.96 27.09
C ASP A 176 16.79 8.44 27.14
N VAL A 177 15.91 9.25 26.58
CA VAL A 177 15.86 10.69 26.82
C VAL A 177 14.54 10.89 27.52
N SER A 178 14.60 10.98 28.84
CA SER A 178 13.50 11.43 29.68
C SER A 178 12.99 12.76 29.15
N LEU A 179 11.78 12.75 28.58
CA LEU A 179 11.10 13.94 28.10
C LEU A 179 10.42 14.60 29.28
N VAL A 180 11.03 15.70 29.72
CA VAL A 180 10.47 16.71 30.61
C VAL A 180 9.21 17.32 29.97
N ASP A 181 8.23 17.58 30.83
CA ASP A 181 6.90 18.11 30.56
C ASP A 181 6.85 19.27 29.54
N ALA A 182 5.92 19.16 28.58
CA ALA A 182 5.43 20.27 27.78
C ALA A 182 3.89 20.39 27.95
N PRO A 183 3.32 21.61 27.99
CA PRO A 183 1.99 21.84 28.50
C PRO A 183 0.90 21.42 27.51
N ARG A 184 -0.20 20.89 28.07
CA ARG A 184 -1.45 20.54 27.37
C ARG A 184 -2.17 21.79 26.90
N GLY A 185 -2.38 21.93 25.58
CA GLY A 185 -3.22 22.97 24.99
C GLY A 185 -4.06 22.42 23.83
N GLY A 186 -5.38 22.54 23.95
CA GLY A 186 -6.35 22.44 22.86
C GLY A 186 -6.94 21.04 22.59
N ALA A 187 -8.10 20.74 23.19
CA ALA A 187 -8.87 19.54 22.85
C ALA A 187 -9.49 19.68 21.45
N PHE A 188 -8.95 18.95 20.47
CA PHE A 188 -9.58 18.76 19.17
C PHE A 188 -10.77 17.81 19.34
N GLN A 189 -12.01 18.28 19.13
CA GLN A 189 -13.16 17.38 19.07
C GLN A 189 -13.20 16.69 17.69
N PRO A 190 -13.21 15.34 17.63
CA PRO A 190 -13.40 14.63 16.36
C PRO A 190 -14.86 14.76 15.90
N TRP A 191 -15.07 15.18 14.65
CA TRP A 191 -16.38 15.10 14.00
C TRP A 191 -16.80 13.63 13.80
N PRO A 192 -18.10 13.29 13.94
CA PRO A 192 -18.59 11.94 13.69
C PRO A 192 -18.32 11.49 12.24
N PRO A 193 -17.92 10.23 12.02
CA PRO A 193 -17.60 9.74 10.69
C PRO A 193 -18.87 9.69 9.81
N PRO A 194 -18.77 10.08 8.52
CA PRO A 194 -19.88 9.92 7.59
C PRO A 194 -20.17 8.43 7.37
N ARG A 195 -21.46 8.08 7.38
CA ARG A 195 -21.95 6.73 7.07
C ARG A 195 -21.84 6.46 5.57
N LEU A 196 -20.65 6.09 5.11
CA LEU A 196 -20.48 5.50 3.79
C LEU A 196 -21.01 4.06 3.82
N ARG A 197 -21.94 3.74 2.92
CA ARG A 197 -22.29 2.33 2.64
C ARG A 197 -21.12 1.71 1.88
N PHE A 198 -20.22 1.11 2.64
CA PHE A 198 -19.10 0.31 2.14
C PHE A 198 -19.56 -1.13 1.92
N SER A 199 -19.27 -1.67 0.76
CA SER A 199 -19.26 -3.12 0.56
C SER A 199 -17.83 -3.59 0.80
N PRO A 200 -17.54 -4.32 1.90
CA PRO A 200 -16.23 -4.93 2.09
C PRO A 200 -15.86 -5.80 0.89
N HIS A 201 -14.62 -5.64 0.41
CA HIS A 201 -14.06 -6.64 -0.49
C HIS A 201 -14.04 -7.98 0.25
N PRO A 202 -14.47 -9.08 -0.40
CA PRO A 202 -14.42 -10.37 0.23
C PRO A 202 -12.96 -10.68 0.63
N PRO A 203 -12.73 -11.30 1.80
CA PRO A 203 -11.39 -11.69 2.20
C PRO A 203 -10.76 -12.56 1.11
N VAL A 204 -9.44 -12.44 0.91
CA VAL A 204 -8.74 -13.40 0.03
C VAL A 204 -9.04 -14.79 0.57
N PRO A 205 -9.56 -15.72 -0.26
CA PRO A 205 -10.02 -17.00 0.24
C PRO A 205 -8.95 -17.69 1.08
N VAL A 206 -9.32 -18.14 2.27
CA VAL A 206 -8.42 -18.81 3.21
C VAL A 206 -7.69 -19.99 2.52
N ALA A 207 -8.36 -20.66 1.58
CA ALA A 207 -7.77 -21.71 0.75
C ALA A 207 -6.56 -21.25 -0.07
N VAL A 208 -6.60 -20.05 -0.66
CA VAL A 208 -5.47 -19.47 -1.41
C VAL A 208 -4.32 -19.17 -0.44
N ARG A 209 -4.61 -18.54 0.70
CA ARG A 209 -3.60 -18.22 1.72
C ARG A 209 -2.92 -19.49 2.28
N GLN A 210 -3.71 -20.51 2.61
CA GLN A 210 -3.23 -21.78 3.13
C GLN A 210 -2.47 -22.60 2.08
N ALA A 211 -2.87 -22.57 0.82
CA ALA A 211 -2.17 -23.27 -0.26
C ALA A 211 -0.74 -22.75 -0.43
N VAL A 212 -0.57 -21.43 -0.47
CA VAL A 212 0.74 -20.76 -0.57
C VAL A 212 1.60 -21.11 0.64
N ALA A 213 1.04 -20.98 1.86
CA ALA A 213 1.77 -21.29 3.09
C ALA A 213 2.22 -22.75 3.18
N ARG A 214 1.32 -23.70 2.83
CA ARG A 214 1.63 -25.14 2.85
C ARG A 214 2.75 -25.47 1.86
N ARG A 215 2.66 -25.00 0.62
CA ARG A 215 3.66 -25.29 -0.42
C ARG A 215 5.04 -24.72 -0.08
N HIS A 216 5.11 -23.50 0.46
CA HIS A 216 6.38 -22.94 0.93
C HIS A 216 6.96 -23.72 2.11
N ALA A 217 6.13 -24.21 3.04
CA ALA A 217 6.58 -25.08 4.11
C ALA A 217 7.15 -26.41 3.57
N THR A 218 6.51 -27.04 2.58
CA THR A 218 7.01 -28.28 1.95
C THR A 218 8.34 -28.05 1.24
N ARG A 219 8.47 -26.97 0.46
CA ARG A 219 9.71 -26.63 -0.27
C ARG A 219 10.87 -26.35 0.68
N ARG A 220 10.60 -25.74 1.84
CA ARG A 220 11.57 -25.55 2.94
C ARG A 220 12.03 -26.86 3.57
N LEU A 221 11.10 -27.79 3.81
CA LEU A 221 11.44 -29.10 4.34
C LEU A 221 12.29 -29.91 3.35
N ALA A 222 11.96 -29.84 2.05
CA ALA A 222 12.73 -30.49 0.99
C ALA A 222 14.16 -29.92 0.89
N THR A 223 14.32 -28.60 0.89
CA THR A 223 15.65 -27.94 0.85
C THR A 223 16.46 -28.21 2.11
N ARG A 224 15.86 -28.23 3.31
CA ARG A 224 16.55 -28.62 4.55
C ARG A 224 17.02 -30.08 4.54
N ARG A 225 16.20 -31.00 4.01
CA ARG A 225 16.60 -32.41 3.86
C ARG A 225 17.74 -32.58 2.86
N ALA A 226 17.71 -31.85 1.74
CA ALA A 226 18.79 -31.84 0.77
C ALA A 226 20.10 -31.27 1.36
N ALA A 227 20.02 -30.19 2.16
CA ALA A 227 21.18 -29.60 2.82
C ALA A 227 21.73 -30.43 3.99
N GLY A 228 20.87 -31.18 4.70
CA GLY A 228 21.27 -32.08 5.79
C GLY A 228 21.73 -33.47 5.34
N GLY A 229 21.66 -33.78 4.04
CA GLY A 229 22.05 -35.06 3.46
C GLY A 229 23.44 -35.10 2.82
N ALA A 230 24.23 -34.03 2.92
CA ALA A 230 25.63 -34.07 2.49
C ALA A 230 26.43 -34.95 3.48
N PRO A 231 27.03 -36.07 3.03
CA PRO A 231 27.83 -36.90 3.92
C PRO A 231 29.04 -36.10 4.39
N ARG A 232 29.27 -36.07 5.71
CA ARG A 232 30.61 -35.77 6.24
C ARG A 232 31.52 -36.90 5.75
N SER A 233 32.31 -36.64 4.72
CA SER A 233 33.51 -37.43 4.45
C SER A 233 34.39 -37.35 5.70
N ALA A 234 34.51 -38.49 6.37
CA ALA A 234 35.49 -38.69 7.43
C ALA A 234 36.84 -38.93 6.76
N ASP A 235 37.81 -38.09 7.13
CA ASP A 235 39.24 -38.43 7.10
C ASP A 235 39.61 -39.16 8.39
#